data_AF-A0A377TR19-F1
#
_entry.id   AF-A0A377TR19-F1
#
_cell.length_a   1.000
_cell.length_b   1.000
_cell.length_c   1.000
_cell.angle_alpha   90.00
_cell.angle_beta   90.00
_cell.angle_gamma   90.00
#
_symmetry.space_group_name_H-M   'P 1'
#
loop_
_entity.id
_entity.type
_entity.pdbx_description
1 polymer ?
#
loop_
_entity_poly.entity_id
_entity_poly.type
_entity_poly.pdbx_seq_one_letter_code
_entity_poly.pdbx_strand_id
1 'polypeptide(L)'
;MSAPQGIAAVTPETTLLHSGNGLYLQSLGEVNITTAQRCSLNASQAISLLAQQEGMRLVSAKGPLQVESHGDILSLTALKDITVQSTQGHLQLTAKNGITLGCGGAYIRLTPQGEVQIHGPGVISLKGQHDLQGPVSEEFPLPELPASVCKECLKKARRWRRASCRGRHR
;
A
#
# COMPACT_ATOMS: atom_id res chain seq x y z
N MET A 1 5.79 29.39 -23.17
CA MET A 1 7.25 29.53 -23.36
C MET A 1 7.69 28.40 -24.29
N SER A 2 8.53 28.67 -25.29
CA SER A 2 9.08 27.64 -26.19
C SER A 2 10.55 27.95 -26.42
N ALA A 3 11.41 26.94 -26.36
CA ALA A 3 12.84 27.06 -26.60
C ALA A 3 13.37 25.76 -27.25
N PRO A 4 14.04 25.82 -28.41
CA PRO A 4 14.49 24.62 -29.14
C PRO A 4 15.49 23.75 -28.38
N GLN A 5 16.27 24.35 -27.48
CA GLN A 5 17.33 23.68 -26.71
C GLN A 5 16.98 23.54 -25.22
N GLY A 6 15.71 23.77 -24.84
CA GLY A 6 15.21 23.55 -23.48
C GLY A 6 14.95 24.81 -22.65
N ILE A 7 14.29 24.60 -21.53
CA ILE A 7 13.89 25.64 -20.57
C ILE A 7 14.24 25.14 -19.17
N ALA A 8 14.90 25.98 -18.36
CA ALA A 8 15.14 25.73 -16.94
C ALA A 8 14.44 26.80 -16.10
N ALA A 9 13.70 26.38 -15.08
CA ALA A 9 13.09 27.26 -14.08
C ALA A 9 13.65 26.89 -12.70
N VAL A 10 14.50 27.76 -12.15
CA VAL A 10 15.22 27.52 -10.90
C VAL A 10 15.02 28.67 -9.93
N THR A 11 14.95 28.37 -8.64
CA THR A 11 14.88 29.37 -7.56
C THR A 11 15.48 28.76 -6.29
N PRO A 12 16.19 29.54 -5.46
CA PRO A 12 16.59 29.11 -4.11
C PRO A 12 15.41 29.05 -3.13
N GLU A 13 14.26 29.62 -3.51
CA GLU A 13 13.03 29.67 -2.72
C GLU A 13 11.99 28.69 -3.26
N THR A 14 10.72 29.10 -3.34
CA THR A 14 9.60 28.23 -3.68
C THR A 14 9.12 28.47 -5.11
N THR A 15 8.88 27.38 -5.85
CA THR A 15 8.14 27.40 -7.12
C THR A 15 6.73 26.84 -6.91
N LEU A 16 5.70 27.56 -7.34
CA LEU A 16 4.31 27.10 -7.36
C LEU A 16 3.82 27.01 -8.80
N LEU A 17 3.36 25.82 -9.20
CA LEU A 17 2.64 25.60 -10.45
C LEU A 17 1.17 25.33 -10.13
N HIS A 18 0.28 26.19 -10.61
CA HIS A 18 -1.16 26.09 -10.38
C HIS A 18 -1.92 26.24 -11.70
N SER A 19 -2.93 25.39 -11.90
CA SER A 19 -3.84 25.43 -13.04
C SER A 19 -5.27 25.19 -12.55
N GLY A 20 -6.23 25.96 -13.08
CA GLY A 20 -7.64 25.85 -12.69
C GLY A 20 -8.34 24.61 -13.25
N ASN A 21 -7.91 24.13 -14.42
CA ASN A 21 -8.57 23.02 -15.13
C ASN A 21 -7.71 21.74 -15.14
N GLY A 22 -6.43 21.86 -15.50
CA GLY A 22 -5.55 20.70 -15.62
C GLY A 22 -4.09 21.08 -15.82
N LEU A 23 -3.20 20.20 -15.37
CA LEU A 23 -1.76 20.30 -15.57
C LEU A 23 -1.28 19.01 -16.23
N TYR A 24 -0.78 19.11 -17.46
CA TYR A 24 -0.26 17.99 -18.23
C TYR A 24 1.27 18.07 -18.25
N LEU A 25 1.92 16.96 -17.88
CA LEU A 25 3.36 16.78 -17.95
C LEU A 25 3.61 15.56 -18.81
N GLN A 26 4.27 15.76 -19.95
CA GLN A 26 4.53 14.73 -20.94
C GLN A 26 5.99 14.86 -21.40
N SER A 27 6.64 13.71 -21.58
CA SER A 27 7.99 13.60 -22.12
C SER A 27 8.01 12.42 -23.07
N LEU A 28 8.72 12.54 -24.20
CA LEU A 28 9.02 11.40 -25.06
C LEU A 28 10.17 10.56 -24.50
N GLY A 29 11.02 11.17 -23.66
CA GLY A 29 12.07 10.47 -22.91
C GLY A 29 11.59 10.19 -21.49
N GLU A 30 12.35 10.67 -20.50
CA GLU A 30 12.08 10.43 -19.09
C GLU A 30 11.39 11.62 -18.40
N VAL A 31 10.74 11.32 -17.27
CA VAL A 31 10.30 12.31 -16.28
C VAL A 31 10.92 11.92 -14.94
N ASN A 32 11.77 12.77 -14.39
CA ASN A 32 12.44 12.52 -13.12
C ASN A 32 11.98 13.54 -12.06
N ILE A 33 11.51 13.03 -10.90
CA ILE A 33 11.06 13.86 -9.78
C ILE A 33 11.87 13.47 -8.56
N THR A 34 12.78 14.35 -8.14
CA THR A 34 13.67 14.13 -7.01
C THR A 34 13.45 15.20 -5.94
N THR A 35 13.48 14.80 -4.68
CA THR A 35 13.36 15.68 -3.51
C THR A 35 14.35 15.25 -2.43
N ALA A 36 14.96 16.21 -1.75
CA ALA A 36 15.86 15.92 -0.62
C ALA A 36 15.11 15.57 0.67
N GLN A 37 13.81 15.86 0.74
CA GLN A 37 13.01 15.66 1.94
C GLN A 37 11.77 14.82 1.64
N ARG A 38 10.64 15.45 1.31
CA ARG A 38 9.35 14.79 1.22
C ARG A 38 8.74 14.98 -0.16
N CYS A 39 8.19 13.89 -0.70
CA CYS A 39 7.31 13.89 -1.87
C CYS A 39 5.91 13.48 -1.41
N SER A 40 4.88 14.24 -1.79
CA SER A 40 3.49 13.94 -1.43
C SER A 40 2.58 14.07 -2.65
N LEU A 41 1.86 13.00 -2.98
CA LEU A 41 0.88 12.95 -4.07
C LEU A 41 -0.52 12.80 -3.46
N ASN A 42 -1.45 13.68 -3.84
CA ASN A 42 -2.80 13.69 -3.28
C ASN A 42 -3.80 14.03 -4.39
N ALA A 43 -4.86 13.23 -4.53
CA ALA A 43 -5.97 13.48 -5.42
C ALA A 43 -7.30 13.37 -4.65
N SER A 44 -8.33 14.11 -5.08
CA SER A 44 -9.67 14.03 -4.49
C SER A 44 -10.50 12.87 -5.02
N GLN A 45 -10.15 12.34 -6.19
CA GLN A 45 -10.88 11.27 -6.86
C GLN A 45 -10.04 10.01 -6.96
N ALA A 46 -8.97 10.01 -7.77
CA ALA A 46 -8.14 8.82 -8.00
C ALA A 46 -6.68 9.17 -8.32
N ILE A 47 -5.79 8.20 -8.11
CA ILE A 47 -4.41 8.18 -8.61
C ILE A 47 -4.26 6.88 -9.42
N SER A 48 -3.73 6.98 -10.64
CA SER A 48 -3.43 5.82 -11.50
C SER A 48 -1.96 5.83 -11.88
N LEU A 49 -1.31 4.68 -11.76
CA LEU A 49 0.10 4.47 -12.11
C LEU A 49 0.19 3.21 -12.96
N LEU A 50 0.84 3.31 -14.11
CA LEU A 50 0.99 2.21 -15.05
C LEU A 50 2.39 2.22 -15.65
N ALA A 51 3.04 1.05 -15.66
CA ALA A 51 4.25 0.79 -16.41
C ALA A 51 3.99 -0.37 -17.38
N GLN A 52 4.30 -0.16 -18.67
CA GLN A 52 3.92 -1.11 -19.72
C GLN A 52 4.98 -2.17 -20.02
N GLN A 53 6.27 -1.86 -19.81
CA GLN A 53 7.38 -2.73 -20.24
C GLN A 53 8.23 -3.20 -19.05
N GLU A 54 8.75 -2.27 -18.25
CA GLU A 54 9.76 -2.57 -17.21
C GLU A 54 9.18 -2.70 -15.79
N GLY A 55 7.87 -2.59 -15.64
CA GLY A 55 7.18 -2.76 -14.36
C GLY A 55 7.36 -1.59 -13.37
N MET A 56 7.04 -1.85 -12.09
CA MET A 56 7.06 -0.84 -11.02
C MET A 56 7.90 -1.33 -9.84
N ARG A 57 8.64 -0.42 -9.20
CA ARG A 57 9.45 -0.70 -8.02
C ARG A 57 9.18 0.34 -6.93
N LEU A 58 8.68 -0.11 -5.78
CA LEU A 58 8.39 0.71 -4.60
C LEU A 58 9.31 0.26 -3.47
N VAL A 59 10.20 1.13 -2.99
CA VAL A 59 11.22 0.77 -1.98
C VAL A 59 11.25 1.81 -0.87
N SER A 60 11.23 1.33 0.37
CA SER A 60 11.57 2.12 1.55
C SER A 60 12.91 1.64 2.09
N ALA A 61 13.94 2.48 2.07
CA ALA A 61 15.27 2.11 2.59
C ALA A 61 15.29 2.06 4.13
N LYS A 62 14.53 2.96 4.77
CA LYS A 62 14.34 3.02 6.21
C LYS A 62 12.91 3.46 6.49
N GLY A 63 12.32 2.88 7.54
CA GLY A 63 10.93 3.14 7.90
C GLY A 63 9.94 2.27 7.11
N PRO A 64 8.67 2.27 7.53
CA PRO A 64 7.67 1.33 7.00
C PRO A 64 7.19 1.73 5.60
N LEU A 65 6.92 0.72 4.77
CA LEU A 65 6.09 0.86 3.58
C LEU A 65 4.67 0.42 3.95
N GLN A 66 3.71 1.34 3.86
CA GLN A 66 2.30 1.10 4.20
C GLN A 66 1.44 1.24 2.95
N VAL A 67 0.58 0.25 2.70
CA VAL A 67 -0.42 0.25 1.62
C VAL A 67 -1.75 -0.12 2.25
N GLU A 68 -2.73 0.78 2.17
CA GLU A 68 -3.99 0.67 2.90
C GLU A 68 -5.16 1.12 2.03
N SER A 69 -6.30 0.42 2.14
CA SER A 69 -7.59 0.85 1.61
C SER A 69 -8.60 0.86 2.75
N HIS A 70 -9.25 1.99 2.97
CA HIS A 70 -10.08 2.24 4.16
C HIS A 70 -11.58 2.09 3.90
N GLY A 71 -12.02 2.35 2.67
CA GLY A 71 -13.43 2.32 2.31
C GLY A 71 -13.79 1.25 1.28
N ASP A 72 -12.81 0.53 0.75
CA ASP A 72 -13.01 -0.45 -0.33
C ASP A 72 -11.92 -1.53 -0.31
N ILE A 73 -11.96 -2.45 -1.27
CA ILE A 73 -11.07 -3.59 -1.42
C ILE A 73 -9.62 -3.14 -1.71
N LEU A 74 -8.66 -3.82 -1.07
CA LEU A 74 -7.26 -3.83 -1.49
C LEU A 74 -7.00 -5.16 -2.23
N SER A 75 -6.70 -5.09 -3.53
CA SER A 75 -6.42 -6.27 -4.36
C SER A 75 -4.97 -6.29 -4.82
N LEU A 76 -4.35 -7.48 -4.79
CA LEU A 76 -3.06 -7.76 -5.39
C LEU A 76 -3.21 -9.01 -6.26
N THR A 77 -2.89 -8.88 -7.55
CA THR A 77 -3.01 -9.97 -8.52
C THR A 77 -1.76 -9.99 -9.39
N ALA A 78 -1.21 -11.17 -9.63
CA ALA A 78 -0.10 -11.40 -10.55
C ALA A 78 -0.45 -12.57 -11.48
N LEU A 79 0.06 -12.53 -12.72
CA LEU A 79 -0.05 -13.65 -13.66
C LEU A 79 0.85 -14.83 -13.26
N LYS A 80 2.00 -14.52 -12.67
CA LYS A 80 2.96 -15.49 -12.14
C LYS A 80 2.83 -15.51 -10.62
N ASP A 81 3.95 -15.48 -9.91
CA ASP A 81 3.98 -15.66 -8.48
C ASP A 81 3.72 -14.36 -7.71
N ILE A 82 3.09 -14.49 -6.55
CA ILE A 82 3.08 -13.48 -5.49
C ILE A 82 3.98 -14.02 -4.37
N THR A 83 5.03 -13.27 -4.02
CA THR A 83 5.95 -13.61 -2.93
C THR A 83 5.80 -12.62 -1.80
N VAL A 84 5.49 -13.11 -0.59
CA VAL A 84 5.43 -12.32 0.64
C VAL A 84 6.36 -12.95 1.65
N GLN A 85 7.37 -12.21 2.10
CA GLN A 85 8.45 -12.71 2.94
C GLN A 85 8.78 -11.72 4.05
N SER A 86 9.05 -12.26 5.23
CA SER A 86 9.65 -11.54 6.35
C SER A 86 10.96 -12.25 6.71
N THR A 87 12.08 -11.53 6.66
CA THR A 87 13.43 -12.13 6.85
C THR A 87 13.83 -12.26 8.31
N GLN A 88 13.31 -11.38 9.16
CA GLN A 88 13.66 -11.30 10.59
C GLN A 88 12.43 -11.09 11.49
N GLY A 89 11.26 -10.85 10.90
CA GLY A 89 10.03 -10.56 11.63
C GLY A 89 8.97 -11.64 11.42
N HIS A 90 7.70 -11.23 11.54
CA HIS A 90 6.55 -12.11 11.40
C HIS A 90 5.69 -11.73 10.19
N LEU A 91 4.92 -12.70 9.68
CA LEU A 91 3.82 -12.46 8.75
C LEU A 91 2.52 -12.60 9.53
N GLN A 92 1.66 -11.58 9.46
CA GLN A 92 0.38 -11.55 10.16
C GLN A 92 -0.74 -11.28 9.18
N LEU A 93 -1.70 -12.20 9.14
CA LEU A 93 -2.92 -12.10 8.34
C LEU A 93 -4.10 -12.17 9.32
N THR A 94 -4.86 -11.09 9.41
CA THR A 94 -6.00 -10.97 10.31
C THR A 94 -7.20 -10.48 9.53
N ALA A 95 -8.35 -11.12 9.70
CA ALA A 95 -9.59 -10.73 9.04
C ALA A 95 -10.78 -10.97 9.96
N LYS A 96 -11.75 -10.05 9.93
CA LYS A 96 -13.00 -10.18 10.69
C LYS A 96 -13.91 -11.28 10.14
N ASN A 97 -13.97 -11.38 8.82
CA ASN A 97 -14.95 -12.21 8.11
C ASN A 97 -14.34 -13.54 7.61
N GLY A 98 -13.19 -13.92 8.17
CA GLY A 98 -12.48 -15.15 7.83
C GLY A 98 -11.34 -14.97 6.83
N ILE A 99 -10.52 -16.02 6.73
CA ILE A 99 -9.34 -16.11 5.85
C ILE A 99 -9.43 -17.42 5.08
N THR A 100 -9.13 -17.40 3.78
CA THR A 100 -9.09 -18.59 2.93
C THR A 100 -7.75 -18.67 2.20
N LEU A 101 -7.05 -19.78 2.36
CA LEU A 101 -5.82 -20.12 1.65
C LEU A 101 -6.12 -21.34 0.78
N GLY A 102 -6.24 -21.15 -0.55
CA GLY A 102 -6.66 -22.20 -1.47
C GLY A 102 -5.62 -22.50 -2.56
N CYS A 103 -5.49 -23.76 -2.95
CA CYS A 103 -4.63 -24.21 -4.03
C CYS A 103 -5.18 -25.50 -4.66
N GLY A 104 -5.42 -25.51 -5.98
CA GLY A 104 -5.75 -26.74 -6.72
C GLY A 104 -6.95 -27.54 -6.18
N GLY A 105 -7.93 -26.88 -5.57
CA GLY A 105 -9.10 -27.52 -4.93
C GLY A 105 -8.91 -27.91 -3.45
N ALA A 106 -7.68 -27.86 -2.92
CA ALA A 106 -7.42 -27.91 -1.48
C ALA A 106 -7.49 -26.50 -0.87
N TYR A 107 -7.90 -26.40 0.40
CA TYR A 107 -7.91 -25.14 1.12
C TYR A 107 -7.81 -25.28 2.64
N ILE A 108 -7.32 -24.20 3.25
CA ILE A 108 -7.42 -23.92 4.68
C ILE A 108 -8.32 -22.70 4.84
N ARG A 109 -9.37 -22.80 5.65
CA ARG A 109 -10.32 -21.71 5.91
C ARG A 109 -10.51 -21.47 7.39
N LEU A 110 -10.37 -20.22 7.80
CA LEU A 110 -10.74 -19.73 9.14
C LEU A 110 -12.06 -18.99 9.03
N THR A 111 -13.06 -19.40 9.80
CA THR A 111 -14.40 -18.78 9.79
C THR A 111 -14.53 -17.71 10.88
N PRO A 112 -15.49 -16.77 10.75
CA PRO A 112 -15.79 -15.79 11.81
C PRO A 112 -16.18 -16.43 13.16
N GLN A 113 -16.67 -17.68 13.14
CA GLN A 113 -17.08 -18.43 14.31
C GLN A 113 -15.90 -19.16 15.00
N GLY A 114 -14.67 -19.02 14.49
CA GLY A 114 -13.48 -19.66 15.05
C GLY A 114 -13.25 -21.10 14.55
N GLU A 115 -13.98 -21.54 13.52
CA GLU A 115 -13.77 -22.86 12.93
C GLU A 115 -12.55 -22.84 12.00
N VAL A 116 -11.69 -23.84 12.13
CA VAL A 116 -10.55 -24.09 11.23
C VAL A 116 -10.88 -25.30 10.36
N GLN A 117 -11.04 -25.08 9.06
CA GLN A 117 -11.33 -26.12 8.08
C GLN A 117 -10.09 -26.40 7.24
N ILE A 118 -9.68 -27.67 7.17
CA ILE A 118 -8.57 -28.14 6.33
C ILE A 118 -9.13 -29.22 5.40
N HIS A 119 -9.37 -28.86 4.14
CA HIS A 119 -10.03 -29.74 3.16
C HIS A 119 -9.19 -29.89 1.89
N GLY A 120 -9.27 -31.05 1.26
CA GLY A 120 -8.69 -31.27 -0.07
C GLY A 120 -9.13 -32.61 -0.66
N PRO A 121 -9.10 -32.75 -2.00
CA PRO A 121 -9.47 -34.00 -2.68
C PRO A 121 -8.40 -35.10 -2.57
N GLY A 122 -7.19 -34.75 -2.14
CA GLY A 122 -6.06 -35.67 -1.98
C GLY A 122 -5.72 -35.98 -0.52
N VAL A 123 -4.53 -36.54 -0.30
CA VAL A 123 -4.03 -36.90 1.04
C VAL A 123 -3.65 -35.64 1.83
N ILE A 124 -4.15 -35.52 3.06
CA ILE A 124 -3.65 -34.57 4.06
C ILE A 124 -2.52 -35.28 4.82
N SER A 125 -1.26 -34.93 4.54
CA SER A 125 -0.09 -35.53 5.19
C SER A 125 0.34 -34.71 6.40
N LEU A 126 0.07 -35.23 7.61
CA LEU A 126 0.51 -34.66 8.88
C LEU A 126 1.67 -35.51 9.41
N LYS A 127 2.84 -34.91 9.58
CA LYS A 127 4.06 -35.59 10.08
C LYS A 127 4.62 -34.79 11.26
N GLY A 128 4.86 -35.46 12.37
CA GLY A 128 5.39 -34.86 13.60
C GLY A 128 4.70 -35.38 14.85
N GLN A 129 5.02 -34.78 16.01
CA GLN A 129 4.24 -34.97 17.23
C GLN A 129 3.05 -34.00 17.21
N HIS A 130 1.90 -34.47 17.66
CA HIS A 130 0.66 -33.68 17.72
C HIS A 130 0.14 -33.69 19.15
N ASP A 131 0.08 -32.51 19.77
CA ASP A 131 -0.57 -32.29 21.06
C ASP A 131 -1.90 -31.57 20.82
N LEU A 132 -3.01 -32.30 20.93
CA LEU A 132 -4.35 -31.79 20.68
C LEU A 132 -5.01 -31.49 22.03
N GLN A 133 -4.95 -30.22 22.43
CA GLN A 133 -5.58 -29.71 23.66
C GLN A 133 -7.03 -29.30 23.41
N GLY A 134 -7.75 -28.99 24.50
CA GLY A 134 -9.11 -28.47 24.43
C GLY A 134 -9.21 -27.12 23.70
N PRO A 135 -10.42 -26.69 23.30
CA PRO A 135 -10.62 -25.44 22.59
C PRO A 135 -10.22 -24.24 23.44
N VAL A 136 -9.50 -23.30 22.82
CA VAL A 136 -9.09 -22.00 23.39
C VAL A 136 -9.44 -20.89 22.40
N SER A 137 -9.71 -19.70 22.90
CA SER A 137 -9.99 -18.50 22.11
C SER A 137 -9.02 -17.38 22.47
N GLU A 138 -8.50 -16.69 21.47
CA GLU A 138 -7.62 -15.53 21.62
C GLU A 138 -8.11 -14.41 20.70
N GLU A 139 -8.11 -13.17 21.19
CA GLU A 139 -8.53 -12.01 20.40
C GLU A 139 -7.35 -11.41 19.65
N PHE A 140 -7.50 -11.29 18.33
CA PHE A 140 -6.56 -10.55 17.48
C PHE A 140 -7.14 -9.15 17.20
N PRO A 141 -6.60 -8.07 17.79
CA PRO A 141 -7.13 -6.73 17.58
C PRO A 141 -6.93 -6.32 16.12
N LEU A 142 -8.05 -6.07 15.44
CA LEU A 142 -8.04 -5.49 14.09
C LEU A 142 -7.88 -3.96 14.19
N PRO A 143 -7.08 -3.34 13.32
CA PRO A 143 -7.02 -1.88 13.26
C PRO A 143 -8.39 -1.32 12.86
N GLU A 144 -8.89 -0.34 13.62
CA GLU A 144 -10.11 0.37 13.25
C GLU A 144 -9.86 1.24 12.02
N LEU A 145 -10.41 0.83 10.88
CA LEU A 145 -10.39 1.62 9.66
C LEU A 145 -11.58 2.62 9.67
N PRO A 146 -11.36 3.91 9.43
CA PRO A 146 -12.42 4.91 9.32
C PRO A 146 -13.42 4.58 8.20
N ALA A 147 -14.70 4.40 8.57
CA ALA A 147 -15.82 4.07 7.66
C ALA A 147 -16.26 5.19 6.69
N SER A 148 -15.56 6.32 6.67
CA SER A 148 -15.79 7.43 5.74
C SER A 148 -14.45 8.05 5.37
N VAL A 149 -14.38 8.77 4.24
CA VAL A 149 -13.19 9.51 3.78
C VAL A 149 -12.42 10.04 4.99
N CYS A 150 -11.29 9.41 5.31
CA CYS A 150 -10.61 9.59 6.58
C CYS A 150 -10.24 11.07 6.73
N LYS A 151 -11.07 11.84 7.44
CA LYS A 151 -10.90 13.30 7.57
C LYS A 151 -9.59 13.60 8.27
N GLU A 152 -9.14 12.71 9.16
CA GLU A 152 -7.80 12.78 9.76
C GLU A 152 -6.68 12.46 8.80
N CYS A 153 -6.83 11.49 7.90
CA CYS A 153 -5.83 11.18 6.88
C CYS A 153 -5.73 12.33 5.87
N LEU A 154 -6.87 12.92 5.48
CA LEU A 154 -6.93 14.16 4.69
C LEU A 154 -6.33 15.34 5.44
N LYS A 155 -6.60 15.49 6.74
CA LYS A 155 -5.98 16.54 7.58
C LYS A 155 -4.50 16.30 7.79
N LYS A 156 -4.03 15.06 7.93
CA LYS A 156 -2.61 14.67 8.00
C LYS A 156 -1.96 15.02 6.66
N ALA A 157 -2.47 14.50 5.55
CA ALA A 157 -2.08 14.85 4.18
C ALA A 157 -1.97 16.38 3.97
N ARG A 158 -2.94 17.16 4.46
CA ARG A 158 -2.94 18.63 4.40
C ARG A 158 -2.02 19.31 5.43
N ARG A 159 -1.80 18.73 6.62
CA ARG A 159 -0.85 19.23 7.64
C ARG A 159 0.59 19.02 7.17
N TRP A 160 0.88 17.94 6.45
CA TRP A 160 2.17 17.71 5.81
C TRP A 160 2.53 18.84 4.82
N ARG A 161 1.54 19.49 4.19
CA ARG A 161 1.73 20.72 3.37
C ARG A 161 2.11 21.96 4.20
N ARG A 162 1.66 22.08 5.46
CA ARG A 162 1.92 23.26 6.30
C ARG A 162 3.24 23.18 7.08
N ALA A 163 3.71 21.97 7.38
CA ALA A 163 4.99 21.78 8.06
C ALA A 163 6.20 22.18 7.20
N SER A 164 6.11 22.08 5.87
CA SER A 164 7.19 22.53 4.96
C SER A 164 7.26 24.06 4.80
N CYS A 165 6.15 24.79 4.98
CA CYS A 165 6.17 26.25 4.92
C CYS A 165 6.59 26.92 6.24
N ARG A 166 6.46 26.23 7.39
CA ARG A 166 6.82 26.81 8.70
C ARG A 166 8.27 26.56 9.14
N GLY A 167 9.05 25.82 8.36
CA GLY A 167 10.46 25.53 8.67
C GLY A 167 11.47 26.64 8.32
N ARG A 168 11.04 27.78 7.76
CA ARG A 168 11.94 28.88 7.32
C ARG A 168 11.68 30.19 8.08
N HIS A 169 11.54 30.10 9.39
CA HIS A 169 11.68 31.24 10.32
C HIS A 169 12.27 30.73 11.63
N ARG A 170 13.55 30.37 11.59
CA ARG A 170 14.52 30.54 12.68
C ARG A 170 15.92 30.45 12.10
#